data_AF-A0A429RWS7-F1
#
_entry.id   AF-A0A429RWS7-F1
#
_cell.length_a   1.000
_cell.length_b   1.000
_cell.length_c   1.000
_cell.angle_alpha   90.00
_cell.angle_beta   90.00
_cell.angle_gamma   90.00
#
_symmetry.space_group_name_H-M   'P 1'
#
loop_
_entity.id
_entity.type
_entity.pdbx_description
1 polymer ?
#
loop_
_entity_poly.entity_id
_entity_poly.type
_entity_poly.pdbx_seq_one_letter_code
_entity_poly.pdbx_strand_id
1 'polypeptide(L)'
;MMPIPGSGLAKGLAVTLRTMTKRSHTAQYPEVQPELPPRTRGVIGLFEENCTVCMLCARECPDWCIYIDSHKETVPAATPGGRERSRNVLDRFAIDFSLCMYCGICIEVCPFDALFWSPEFEYAETDILDLTHERDKLRQWMWTVPA
;
A
#
# COMPACT_ATOMS: atom_id res chain seq x y z
N MET A 1 -53.17 -20.55 18.63
CA MET A 1 -53.05 -19.74 19.86
C MET A 1 -52.38 -18.43 19.49
N MET A 2 -53.07 -17.29 19.61
CA MET A 2 -52.49 -15.99 19.28
C MET A 2 -51.34 -15.67 20.25
N PRO A 3 -50.19 -15.16 19.78
CA PRO A 3 -49.10 -14.76 20.66
C PRO A 3 -49.55 -13.65 21.61
N ILE A 4 -49.11 -13.73 22.87
CA ILE A 4 -49.38 -12.71 23.88
C ILE A 4 -48.83 -11.36 23.36
N PRO A 5 -49.62 -10.27 23.39
CA PRO A 5 -49.15 -8.93 23.01
C PRO A 5 -47.85 -8.58 23.76
N GLY A 6 -46.83 -8.08 23.06
CA GLY A 6 -45.56 -7.67 23.67
C GLY A 6 -44.54 -8.79 23.92
N SER A 7 -44.88 -10.06 23.68
CA SER A 7 -43.92 -11.18 23.81
C SER A 7 -42.68 -11.04 22.91
N GLY A 8 -42.81 -10.39 21.74
CA GLY A 8 -41.67 -10.04 20.88
C GLY A 8 -40.74 -9.00 21.49
N LEU A 9 -41.30 -7.96 22.14
CA LEU A 9 -40.53 -6.90 22.80
C LEU A 9 -39.74 -7.47 23.99
N ALA A 10 -40.38 -8.29 24.81
CA ALA A 10 -39.72 -8.94 25.94
C ALA A 10 -38.56 -9.84 25.50
N LYS A 11 -38.75 -10.60 24.41
CA LYS A 11 -37.67 -11.43 23.83
C LYS A 11 -36.50 -10.57 23.32
N GLY A 12 -36.77 -9.43 22.67
CA GLY A 12 -35.72 -8.51 22.22
C GLY A 12 -34.94 -7.86 23.37
N LEU A 13 -35.63 -7.41 24.41
CA LEU A 13 -35.01 -6.86 25.62
C LEU A 13 -34.16 -7.91 26.35
N ALA A 14 -34.61 -9.17 26.40
CA ALA A 14 -33.84 -10.26 26.99
C ALA A 14 -32.50 -10.51 26.25
N VAL A 15 -32.50 -10.39 24.91
CA VAL A 15 -31.25 -10.46 24.11
C VAL A 15 -30.32 -9.30 24.44
N THR A 16 -30.88 -8.09 24.57
CA THR A 16 -30.11 -6.89 24.93
C THR A 16 -29.47 -7.06 26.32
N LEU A 17 -30.25 -7.45 27.33
CA LEU A 17 -29.76 -7.67 28.69
C LEU A 17 -28.68 -8.76 28.74
N ARG A 18 -28.85 -9.86 27.99
CA ARG A 18 -27.83 -10.92 27.87
C ARG A 18 -26.55 -10.43 27.20
N THR A 19 -26.65 -9.43 26.33
CA THR A 19 -25.49 -8.86 25.63
C THR A 19 -24.77 -7.83 26.50
N MET A 20 -25.51 -7.04 27.31
CA MET A 20 -24.94 -6.06 28.25
C MET A 20 -23.99 -6.67 29.27
N THR A 21 -24.17 -7.95 29.63
CA THR A 21 -23.28 -8.64 30.59
C THR A 21 -22.07 -9.29 29.94
N LYS A 22 -21.95 -9.28 28.60
CA LYS A 22 -20.76 -9.81 27.90
C LYS A 22 -19.62 -8.81 27.99
N ARG A 23 -18.39 -9.33 28.00
CA ARG A 23 -17.18 -8.51 27.91
C ARG A 23 -17.14 -7.76 26.57
N SER A 24 -16.71 -6.50 26.61
CA SER A 24 -16.47 -5.71 25.39
C SER A 24 -15.37 -6.33 24.52
N HIS A 25 -15.57 -6.31 23.21
CA HIS A 25 -14.56 -6.70 22.21
C HIS A 25 -13.69 -5.52 21.75
N THR A 26 -13.90 -4.32 22.28
CA THR A 26 -13.14 -3.11 21.93
C THR A 26 -11.66 -3.22 22.31
N ALA A 27 -10.77 -2.86 21.40
CA ALA A 27 -9.38 -2.53 21.70
C ALA A 27 -9.23 -1.02 21.97
N GLN A 28 -8.33 -0.63 22.87
CA GLN A 28 -8.03 0.79 23.13
C GLN A 28 -6.88 1.22 22.20
N TYR A 29 -7.23 1.77 21.04
CA TYR A 29 -6.27 2.37 20.14
C TYR A 29 -5.96 3.81 20.60
N PRO A 30 -4.69 4.26 20.61
CA PRO A 30 -3.50 3.65 19.98
C PRO A 30 -2.70 2.68 20.87
N GLU A 31 -3.05 2.50 22.15
CA GLU A 31 -2.25 1.70 23.08
C GLU A 31 -2.23 0.20 22.74
N VAL A 32 -3.29 -0.30 22.11
CA VAL A 32 -3.43 -1.68 21.63
C VAL A 32 -3.62 -1.65 20.11
N GLN A 33 -2.55 -1.96 19.39
CA GLN A 33 -2.55 -2.05 17.93
C GLN A 33 -3.26 -3.33 17.42
N PRO A 34 -3.84 -3.31 16.21
CA PRO A 34 -4.42 -4.49 15.59
C PRO A 34 -3.34 -5.51 15.22
N GLU A 35 -3.67 -6.80 15.32
CA GLU A 35 -2.83 -7.87 14.76
C GLU A 35 -3.07 -7.95 13.25
N LEU A 36 -2.06 -7.58 12.47
CA LEU A 36 -2.13 -7.56 11.01
C LEU A 36 -1.51 -8.82 10.41
N PRO A 37 -2.16 -9.46 9.41
CA PRO A 37 -1.55 -10.56 8.67
C PRO A 37 -0.25 -10.13 7.95
N PRO A 38 0.71 -11.04 7.73
CA PRO A 38 1.96 -10.71 7.03
C PRO A 38 1.80 -10.18 5.60
N ARG A 39 0.68 -10.50 4.93
CA ARG A 39 0.36 -10.05 3.57
C ARG A 39 -0.53 -8.81 3.54
N THR A 40 -0.52 -8.02 4.62
CA THR A 40 -1.31 -6.80 4.69
C THR A 40 -0.81 -5.79 3.66
N ARG A 41 -1.76 -5.08 3.04
CA ARG A 41 -1.50 -4.06 2.02
C ARG A 41 -1.60 -2.69 2.69
N GLY A 42 -0.52 -2.28 3.36
CA GLY A 42 -0.40 -0.95 3.94
C GLY A 42 0.08 0.05 2.88
N VAL A 43 1.14 0.77 3.19
CA VAL A 43 1.83 1.66 2.25
C VAL A 43 2.80 0.89 1.34
N ILE A 44 3.09 1.44 0.17
CA ILE A 44 4.04 0.85 -0.79
C ILE A 44 5.44 1.39 -0.51
N GLY A 45 6.41 0.49 -0.35
CA GLY A 45 7.84 0.79 -0.33
C GLY A 45 8.49 0.65 -1.71
N LEU A 46 9.50 1.48 -1.99
CA LEU A 46 10.29 1.46 -3.22
C LEU A 46 11.75 1.11 -2.91
N PHE A 47 12.25 0.05 -3.52
CA PHE A 47 13.67 -0.26 -3.61
C PHE A 47 14.20 0.24 -4.96
N GLU A 48 14.66 1.50 -4.99
CA GLU A 48 14.95 2.22 -6.24
C GLU A 48 16.06 1.57 -7.07
N GLU A 49 17.00 0.88 -6.42
CA GLU A 49 18.13 0.21 -7.05
C GLU A 49 17.68 -0.89 -8.01
N ASN A 50 16.50 -1.48 -7.75
CA ASN A 50 15.89 -2.49 -8.58
C ASN A 50 15.00 -1.90 -9.70
N CYS A 51 14.65 -0.61 -9.65
CA CYS A 51 13.82 0.01 -10.66
C CYS A 51 14.60 0.27 -11.96
N THR A 52 14.15 -0.35 -13.06
CA THR A 52 14.77 -0.20 -14.39
C THR A 52 14.02 0.76 -15.31
N VAL A 53 13.00 1.47 -14.79
CA VAL A 53 12.13 2.36 -15.57
C VAL A 53 11.45 1.65 -16.75
N CYS A 54 11.00 0.41 -16.55
CA CYS A 54 10.25 -0.34 -17.58
C CYS A 54 8.83 0.18 -17.83
N MET A 55 8.33 1.03 -16.91
CA MET A 55 6.99 1.64 -16.93
C MET A 55 5.82 0.65 -16.81
N LEU A 56 6.05 -0.63 -16.47
CA LEU A 56 4.98 -1.63 -16.34
C LEU A 56 4.04 -1.30 -15.18
N CYS A 57 4.58 -0.99 -14.00
CA CYS A 57 3.78 -0.63 -12.82
C CYS A 57 2.87 0.59 -13.07
N ALA A 58 3.39 1.62 -13.76
CA ALA A 58 2.61 2.81 -14.08
C ALA A 58 1.52 2.55 -15.14
N ARG A 59 1.81 1.72 -16.15
CA ARG A 59 0.84 1.37 -17.20
C ARG A 59 -0.28 0.46 -16.72
N GLU A 60 0.02 -0.46 -15.81
CA GLU A 60 -0.96 -1.43 -15.30
C GLU A 60 -1.73 -0.91 -14.08
N CYS A 61 -1.30 0.21 -13.50
CA CYS A 61 -2.05 0.84 -12.42
C CYS A 61 -3.47 1.19 -12.92
N PRO A 62 -4.55 0.71 -12.29
CA PRO A 62 -5.91 1.02 -12.73
C PRO A 62 -6.27 2.50 -12.56
N ASP A 63 -5.69 3.16 -11.55
CA ASP A 63 -5.98 4.57 -11.20
C ASP A 63 -4.97 5.56 -11.80
N TRP A 64 -3.91 5.07 -12.45
CA TRP A 64 -2.84 5.87 -13.06
C TRP A 64 -2.16 6.82 -12.05
N CYS A 65 -2.03 6.37 -10.80
CA CYS A 65 -1.50 7.15 -9.68
C CYS A 65 0.04 7.16 -9.56
N ILE A 66 0.77 6.56 -10.51
CA ILE A 66 2.24 6.44 -10.46
C ILE A 66 2.89 7.37 -11.49
N TYR A 67 3.74 8.28 -11.02
CA TYR A 67 4.51 9.19 -11.85
C TYR A 67 5.96 8.73 -11.94
N ILE A 68 6.48 8.59 -13.16
CA ILE A 68 7.85 8.16 -13.40
C ILE A 68 8.49 9.06 -14.47
N ASP A 69 9.60 9.70 -14.12
CA ASP A 69 10.43 10.45 -15.04
C ASP A 69 11.80 9.75 -15.19
N SER A 70 12.38 9.81 -16.39
CA SER A 70 13.68 9.18 -16.67
C SER A 70 14.39 9.83 -17.84
N HIS A 71 15.71 9.72 -17.83
CA HIS A 71 16.57 10.07 -18.95
C HIS A 71 17.40 8.88 -19.41
N LYS A 72 18.03 9.01 -20.58
CA LYS A 72 18.90 7.99 -21.16
C LYS A 72 20.35 8.38 -20.98
N GLU A 73 21.13 7.45 -20.46
CA GLU A 73 22.58 7.54 -20.44
C GLU A 73 23.21 6.53 -21.41
N THR A 74 24.26 6.94 -22.10
CA THR A 74 25.05 6.07 -22.97
C THR A 74 26.12 5.38 -22.13
N VAL A 75 26.04 4.06 -22.05
CA VAL A 75 27.02 3.20 -21.38
C VAL A 75 28.06 2.77 -22.42
N PRO A 76 29.36 3.01 -22.16
CA PRO A 76 30.42 2.60 -23.06
C PRO A 76 30.44 1.07 -23.19
N ALA A 77 30.93 0.61 -24.32
CA ALA A 77 31.04 -0.83 -24.56
C ALA A 77 31.96 -1.48 -23.52
N ALA A 78 31.49 -2.57 -22.90
CA ALA A 78 32.26 -3.35 -21.93
C ALA A 78 33.47 -4.06 -22.56
N THR A 79 33.58 -4.09 -23.88
CA THR A 79 34.63 -4.80 -24.63
C THR A 79 35.11 -3.91 -25.78
N PRO A 80 36.43 -3.88 -26.08
CA PRO A 80 36.95 -3.16 -27.23
C PRO A 80 36.25 -3.60 -28.53
N GLY A 81 35.70 -2.64 -29.28
CA GLY A 81 34.94 -2.89 -30.50
C GLY A 81 33.45 -3.23 -30.29
N GLY A 82 32.95 -3.22 -29.05
CA GLY A 82 31.53 -3.38 -28.77
C GLY A 82 30.70 -2.12 -29.08
N ARG A 83 29.39 -2.30 -29.22
CA ARG A 83 28.43 -1.21 -29.43
C ARG A 83 28.04 -0.56 -28.10
N GLU A 84 28.03 0.77 -28.09
CA GLU A 84 27.48 1.57 -26.99
C GLU A 84 25.99 1.23 -26.76
N ARG A 85 25.59 1.17 -25.49
CA ARG A 85 24.22 0.83 -25.10
C ARG A 85 23.60 2.01 -24.38
N SER A 86 22.31 2.26 -24.61
CA SER A 86 21.57 3.23 -23.80
C SER A 86 20.91 2.54 -22.62
N ARG A 87 21.04 3.11 -21.41
CA ARG A 87 20.33 2.70 -20.20
C ARG A 87 19.41 3.83 -19.76
N ASN A 88 18.19 3.48 -19.32
CA ASN A 88 17.32 4.46 -18.66
C ASN A 88 17.75 4.62 -17.20
N VAL A 89 17.82 5.86 -16.74
CA VAL A 89 18.11 6.24 -15.36
C VAL A 89 16.87 6.91 -14.78
N LEU A 90 16.48 6.50 -13.58
CA LEU A 90 15.29 6.99 -12.90
C LEU A 90 15.55 8.40 -12.33
N ASP A 91 14.77 9.39 -12.77
CA ASP A 91 14.84 10.76 -12.26
C ASP A 91 13.83 10.99 -11.12
N ARG A 92 12.61 10.51 -11.32
CA ARG A 92 11.52 10.64 -10.36
C ARG A 92 10.69 9.36 -10.33
N PHE A 93 10.27 8.99 -9.14
CA PHE A 93 9.24 7.98 -8.92
C PHE A 93 8.34 8.48 -7.80
N ALA A 94 7.05 8.63 -8.07
CA ALA A 94 6.08 9.05 -7.07
C ALA A 94 4.81 8.22 -7.17
N ILE A 95 4.15 8.03 -6.04
CA ILE A 95 2.81 7.42 -5.98
C ILE A 95 1.88 8.41 -5.26
N ASP A 96 0.77 8.74 -5.90
CA ASP A 96 -0.31 9.50 -5.28
C ASP A 96 -1.27 8.55 -4.53
N PHE A 97 -1.13 8.52 -3.21
CA PHE A 97 -1.97 7.70 -2.33
C PHE A 97 -3.38 8.27 -2.13
N SER A 98 -3.66 9.49 -2.60
CA SER A 98 -5.04 10.01 -2.67
C SER A 98 -5.85 9.36 -3.80
N LEU A 99 -5.17 8.77 -4.79
CA LEU A 99 -5.76 8.07 -5.94
C LEU A 99 -5.64 6.54 -5.84
N CYS A 100 -4.54 6.04 -5.26
CA CYS A 100 -4.26 4.60 -5.17
C CYS A 100 -5.38 3.82 -4.48
N MET A 101 -5.91 2.78 -5.13
CA MET A 101 -6.90 1.87 -4.52
C MET A 101 -6.32 0.64 -3.81
N TYR A 102 -4.99 0.58 -3.61
CA TYR A 102 -4.28 -0.51 -2.90
C TYR A 102 -4.49 -1.92 -3.50
N CYS A 103 -4.62 -2.00 -4.83
CA CYS A 103 -4.88 -3.26 -5.54
C CYS A 103 -3.66 -4.20 -5.61
N GLY A 104 -2.44 -3.69 -5.50
CA GLY A 104 -1.18 -4.46 -5.51
C GLY A 104 -0.68 -4.89 -6.89
N ILE A 105 -1.39 -4.52 -7.96
CA ILE A 105 -1.02 -4.89 -9.33
C ILE A 105 0.38 -4.37 -9.67
N CYS A 106 0.72 -3.13 -9.30
CA CYS A 106 2.04 -2.54 -9.54
C CYS A 106 3.21 -3.34 -8.93
N ILE A 107 2.96 -4.05 -7.83
CA ILE A 107 3.93 -4.93 -7.16
C ILE A 107 4.02 -6.26 -7.91
N GLU A 108 2.88 -6.88 -8.22
CA GLU A 108 2.84 -8.18 -8.89
C GLU A 108 3.41 -8.14 -10.33
N VAL A 109 3.22 -7.03 -11.04
CA VAL A 109 3.73 -6.87 -12.41
C VAL A 109 5.16 -6.38 -12.49
N CYS A 110 5.77 -5.96 -11.38
CA CYS A 110 7.15 -5.50 -11.37
C CYS A 110 8.10 -6.70 -11.56
N PRO A 111 8.80 -6.83 -12.70
CA PRO A 111 9.61 -8.01 -12.96
C PRO A 111 10.99 -7.94 -12.29
N PHE A 112 11.25 -6.89 -11.52
CA PHE A 112 12.53 -6.61 -10.88
C PHE A 112 12.41 -6.47 -9.36
N ASP A 113 11.23 -6.75 -8.78
CA ASP A 113 11.00 -6.63 -7.34
C ASP A 113 11.44 -5.27 -6.79
N ALA A 114 10.93 -4.19 -7.40
CA ALA A 114 11.26 -2.82 -6.98
C ALA A 114 10.22 -2.23 -6.01
N LEU A 115 9.01 -2.80 -5.93
CA LEU A 115 7.92 -2.32 -5.10
C LEU A 115 7.47 -3.42 -4.15
N PHE A 116 7.17 -3.06 -2.90
CA PHE A 116 6.75 -4.01 -1.87
C PHE A 116 5.69 -3.43 -0.95
N TRP A 117 4.92 -4.31 -0.30
CA TRP A 117 4.00 -3.91 0.75
C TRP A 117 4.74 -3.75 2.07
N SER A 118 4.65 -2.55 2.65
CA SER A 118 4.87 -2.33 4.07
C SER A 118 3.56 -2.59 4.83
N PRO A 119 3.62 -3.13 6.06
CA PRO A 119 2.44 -3.28 6.91
C PRO A 119 1.96 -1.94 7.49
N GLU A 120 2.75 -0.87 7.38
CA GLU A 120 2.42 0.45 7.90
C GLU A 120 1.16 1.01 7.20
N PHE A 121 0.17 1.38 8.00
CA PHE A 121 -1.11 1.92 7.53
C PHE A 121 -1.40 3.32 8.11
N GLU A 122 -0.58 3.77 9.06
CA GLU A 122 -0.75 5.02 9.82
C GLU A 122 0.08 6.16 9.22
N TYR A 123 -0.26 6.59 8.01
CA TYR A 123 0.42 7.69 7.31
C TYR A 123 -0.56 8.76 6.83
N ALA A 124 -1.61 9.01 7.61
CA ALA A 124 -2.56 10.07 7.32
C ALA A 124 -1.87 11.44 7.34
N GLU A 125 -2.20 12.28 6.36
CA GLU A 125 -1.65 13.62 6.21
C GLU A 125 -2.77 14.68 6.33
N THR A 126 -2.38 15.91 6.67
CA THR A 126 -3.33 17.03 6.79
C THR A 126 -3.59 17.77 5.48
N ASP A 127 -2.64 17.72 4.54
CA ASP A 127 -2.79 18.22 3.18
C ASP A 127 -2.83 17.04 2.20
N ILE A 128 -3.68 17.14 1.17
CA ILE A 128 -3.78 16.13 0.12
C ILE A 128 -2.48 16.01 -0.68
N LEU A 129 -1.73 17.11 -0.82
CA LEU A 129 -0.47 17.10 -1.57
C LEU A 129 0.59 16.21 -0.89
N ASP A 130 0.53 16.07 0.44
CA ASP A 130 1.47 15.26 1.21
C ASP A 130 1.21 13.74 1.08
N LEU A 131 0.03 13.34 0.54
CA LEU A 131 -0.27 11.96 0.15
C LEU A 131 0.43 11.53 -1.14
N THR A 132 1.03 12.47 -1.88
CA THR A 132 1.94 12.11 -2.96
C THR A 132 3.30 11.80 -2.37
N HIS A 133 3.62 10.51 -2.26
CA HIS A 133 4.89 10.08 -1.75
C HIS A 133 5.91 10.03 -2.89
N GLU A 134 6.86 10.96 -2.85
CA GLU A 134 8.04 10.95 -3.72
C GLU A 134 9.00 9.81 -3.36
N ARG A 135 9.96 9.55 -4.27
CA ARG A 135 10.93 8.45 -4.21
C ARG A 135 11.57 8.27 -2.84
N ASP A 136 11.98 9.35 -2.20
CA ASP A 136 12.68 9.29 -0.92
C ASP A 136 11.75 8.85 0.23
N LYS A 137 10.47 9.26 0.21
CA LYS A 137 9.44 8.80 1.17
C LYS A 137 9.05 7.34 0.89
N LEU A 138 8.97 6.94 -0.38
CA LEU A 138 8.73 5.54 -0.74
C LEU A 138 9.88 4.62 -0.31
N ARG A 139 11.13 5.07 -0.45
CA ARG A 139 12.30 4.36 0.08
C ARG A 139 12.21 4.20 1.59
N GLN A 140 11.64 5.17 2.29
CA GLN A 140 11.47 5.07 3.74
C GLN A 140 10.61 3.88 4.16
N TRP A 141 9.54 3.59 3.42
CA TRP A 141 8.69 2.46 3.79
C TRP A 141 9.37 1.09 3.66
N MET A 142 10.49 0.98 2.93
CA MET A 142 11.25 -0.27 2.79
C MET A 142 11.76 -0.84 4.12
N TRP A 143 12.00 -0.03 5.15
CA TRP A 143 12.52 -0.51 6.44
C TRP A 143 11.51 -1.33 7.24
N THR A 144 10.24 -1.24 6.87
CA THR A 144 9.12 -1.94 7.52
C THR A 144 8.59 -3.09 6.67
N VAL A 145 9.10 -3.26 5.45
CA VAL A 145 8.76 -4.39 4.57
C VAL A 145 9.24 -5.68 5.23
N PRO A 146 8.36 -6.69 5.42
CA PRO A 146 8.76 -7.97 5.97
C PRO A 146 9.79 -8.67 5.09
N ALA A 147 10.76 -9.34 5.72
CA ALA A 147 11.80 -10.11 5.05
C ALA A 147 11.26 -11.36 4.33
#